data_AF-S2IV98-F1
#
_entry.id   AF-S2IV98-F1
#
_cell.length_a   1.000
_cell.length_b   1.000
_cell.length_c   1.000
_cell.angle_alpha   90.00
_cell.angle_beta   90.00
_cell.angle_gamma   90.00
#
_symmetry.space_group_name_H-M   'P 1'
#
loop_
_entity.id
_entity.type
_entity.pdbx_description
1 polymer ?
#
loop_
_entity_poly.entity_id
_entity_poly.type
_entity_poly.pdbx_seq_one_letter_code
_entity_poly.pdbx_strand_id
1 'polypeptide(L)'
;MSKATENKPTSATEEQDVVPKKNRHIITPLEEQQEKLNRLFQKIDKPVYIPERPVEKNELQAPKDFVRNVSGSSAGAGSGDFHVYRAQRRREYARMKNMDDQERKVK
;
A
#
# COMPACT_ATOMS: atom_id res chain seq x y z
N MET A 1 -30.99 28.88 59.22
CA MET A 1 -29.91 29.44 58.37
C MET A 1 -28.84 28.37 58.28
N SER A 2 -28.90 27.38 57.38
CA SER A 2 -28.50 27.41 55.95
C SER A 2 -27.05 27.87 55.81
N LYS A 3 -26.03 27.15 55.30
CA LYS A 3 -25.90 26.16 54.21
C LYS A 3 -24.58 25.38 54.44
N ALA A 4 -24.59 24.05 54.35
CA ALA A 4 -24.18 23.22 53.20
C ALA A 4 -22.64 23.06 53.04
N THR A 5 -22.21 21.82 53.26
CA THR A 5 -20.89 21.25 52.97
C THR A 5 -20.62 21.27 51.47
N GLU A 6 -19.47 21.82 51.07
CA GLU A 6 -19.06 21.90 49.67
C GLU A 6 -18.58 20.52 49.19
N ASN A 7 -19.39 19.90 48.33
CA ASN A 7 -19.11 18.60 47.73
C ASN A 7 -18.06 18.77 46.63
N LYS A 8 -16.91 18.11 46.82
CA LYS A 8 -15.93 17.84 45.76
C LYS A 8 -16.59 17.00 44.66
N PRO A 9 -16.69 17.46 43.41
CA PRO A 9 -17.15 16.59 42.33
C PRO A 9 -16.01 15.65 41.93
N THR A 10 -16.06 14.45 42.48
CA THR A 10 -15.53 13.25 41.84
C THR A 10 -16.46 12.89 40.69
N SER A 11 -16.01 13.01 39.46
CA SER A 11 -16.48 12.16 38.37
C SER A 11 -15.36 12.05 37.34
N ALA A 12 -14.51 11.06 37.58
CA ALA A 12 -13.68 10.49 36.54
C ALA A 12 -14.60 10.16 35.36
N THR A 13 -14.35 10.80 34.22
CA THR A 13 -14.90 10.36 32.95
C THR A 13 -14.19 9.05 32.64
N GLU A 14 -14.79 7.95 33.10
CA GLU A 14 -14.47 6.61 32.67
C GLU A 14 -14.76 6.56 31.16
N GLU A 15 -13.70 6.68 30.36
CA GLU A 15 -13.75 6.28 28.96
C GLU A 15 -13.94 4.76 28.96
N GLN A 16 -15.20 4.35 28.94
CA GLN A 16 -15.56 2.98 28.71
C GLN A 16 -15.27 2.70 27.23
N ASP A 17 -14.13 2.06 26.96
CA ASP A 17 -13.86 1.36 25.71
C ASP A 17 -14.90 0.24 25.55
N VAL A 18 -16.08 0.60 25.06
CA VAL A 18 -17.13 -0.35 24.69
C VAL A 18 -16.64 -1.06 23.44
N VAL A 19 -15.99 -2.21 23.63
CA VAL A 19 -15.61 -3.10 22.54
C VAL A 19 -16.89 -3.50 21.79
N PRO A 20 -17.10 -3.04 20.54
CA PRO A 20 -18.35 -3.29 19.84
C PRO A 20 -18.46 -4.78 19.54
N LYS A 21 -19.57 -5.40 19.97
CA LYS A 21 -19.89 -6.79 19.64
C LYS A 21 -20.02 -6.92 18.13
N LYS A 22 -19.31 -7.87 17.53
CA LYS A 22 -19.37 -8.13 16.08
C LYS A 22 -20.81 -8.51 15.68
N ASN A 23 -21.42 -7.68 14.85
CA ASN A 23 -22.74 -7.90 14.28
C ASN A 23 -22.76 -9.26 13.55
N ARG A 24 -23.72 -10.12 13.92
CA ARG A 24 -23.86 -11.50 13.39
C ARG A 24 -24.67 -11.57 12.10
N HIS A 25 -25.15 -10.43 11.61
CA HIS A 25 -26.03 -10.30 10.45
C HIS A 25 -25.24 -9.82 9.22
N ILE A 26 -25.80 -10.09 8.04
CA ILE A 26 -25.27 -9.60 6.77
C ILE A 26 -25.49 -8.08 6.75
N ILE A 27 -24.38 -7.34 6.81
CA ILE A 27 -24.37 -5.87 6.84
C ILE A 27 -24.89 -5.35 5.50
N THR A 28 -25.83 -4.41 5.56
CA THR A 28 -26.32 -3.75 4.33
C THR A 28 -25.26 -2.78 3.79
N PRO A 29 -25.21 -2.50 2.47
CA PRO A 29 -24.24 -1.54 1.93
C PRO A 29 -24.30 -0.16 2.59
N LEU A 30 -25.48 0.26 3.05
CA LEU A 30 -25.70 1.51 3.77
C LEU A 30 -25.05 1.48 5.16
N GLU A 31 -25.21 0.38 5.88
CA GLU A 31 -24.66 0.19 7.22
C GLU A 31 -23.12 0.13 7.19
N GLU A 32 -22.52 -0.47 6.16
CA GLU A 32 -21.07 -0.46 5.96
C GLU A 32 -20.53 0.96 5.73
N GLN A 33 -21.26 1.79 4.96
CA GLN A 33 -20.91 3.19 4.76
C GLN A 33 -21.01 3.97 6.07
N GLN A 34 -22.06 3.75 6.86
CA GLN A 34 -22.24 4.38 8.16
C GLN A 34 -21.11 4.03 9.14
N GLU A 35 -20.71 2.76 9.21
CA GLU A 35 -19.57 2.33 10.05
C GLU A 35 -18.25 3.01 9.64
N LYS A 36 -17.99 3.12 8.33
CA LYS A 36 -16.81 3.84 7.81
C LYS A 36 -16.82 5.32 8.20
N LEU A 37 -17.99 5.98 8.13
CA LEU A 37 -18.15 7.38 8.55
C LEU A 37 -17.96 7.54 10.06
N ASN A 38 -18.57 6.68 10.87
CA ASN A 38 -18.40 6.69 12.33
C ASN A 38 -16.92 6.55 12.71
N ARG A 39 -16.19 5.65 12.06
CA ARG A 39 -14.75 5.49 12.26
C ARG A 39 -13.95 6.75 11.88
N LEU A 40 -14.38 7.47 10.85
CA LEU A 40 -13.73 8.70 10.42
C LEU A 40 -14.00 9.84 11.41
N PHE A 41 -15.22 9.96 11.94
CA PHE A 41 -15.61 10.98 12.90
C PHE A 41 -14.94 10.82 14.27
N GLN A 42 -14.52 9.61 14.66
CA GLN A 42 -13.77 9.39 15.91
C GLN A 42 -12.46 10.17 15.97
N LYS A 43 -11.84 10.52 14.83
CA LYS A 43 -10.54 11.20 14.76
C LYS A 43 -10.53 12.25 13.66
N ILE A 44 -11.30 13.31 13.86
CA ILE A 44 -11.46 14.39 12.87
C ILE A 44 -10.17 15.18 12.62
N ASP A 45 -9.29 15.30 13.63
CA ASP A 45 -8.06 16.10 13.51
C ASP A 45 -6.99 15.45 12.62
N LYS A 46 -7.11 14.15 12.33
CA LYS A 46 -6.12 13.43 11.52
C LYS A 46 -6.48 13.53 10.04
N PRO A 47 -5.60 14.07 9.18
CA PRO A 47 -5.86 14.08 7.74
C PRO A 47 -5.97 12.67 7.19
N VAL A 48 -6.97 12.44 6.35
CA VAL A 48 -7.23 11.15 5.71
C VAL A 48 -6.27 10.96 4.54
N TYR A 49 -5.64 9.79 4.48
CA TYR A 49 -4.85 9.39 3.32
C TYR A 49 -5.79 8.99 2.18
N ILE A 50 -5.89 9.82 1.16
CA ILE A 50 -6.54 9.50 -0.11
C ILE A 50 -5.45 8.92 -1.02
N PRO A 51 -5.54 7.65 -1.45
CA PRO A 51 -4.54 7.10 -2.35
C PRO A 51 -4.57 7.87 -3.67
N GLU A 52 -3.39 8.24 -4.16
CA GLU A 52 -3.26 8.79 -5.50
C GLU A 52 -3.66 7.73 -6.54
N ARG A 53 -4.05 8.19 -7.73
CA ARG A 53 -4.35 7.29 -8.86
C ARG A 53 -3.17 6.33 -9.02
N PRO A 54 -3.41 5.01 -9.11
CA PRO A 54 -2.35 4.05 -9.37
C PRO A 54 -1.62 4.46 -10.65
N VAL A 55 -0.38 4.92 -10.50
CA VAL A 55 0.50 5.11 -11.64
C VAL A 55 0.75 3.71 -12.19
N GLU A 56 0.53 3.52 -13.49
CA GLU A 56 0.94 2.31 -14.21
C GLU A 56 2.43 2.12 -13.91
N LYS A 57 2.74 1.23 -12.98
CA LYS A 57 4.13 0.89 -12.68
C LYS A 57 4.63 0.27 -13.95
N ASN A 58 5.56 0.93 -14.63
CA ASN A 58 6.36 0.28 -15.65
C ASN A 58 6.85 -1.03 -15.02
N GLU A 59 6.30 -2.17 -15.44
CA GLU A 59 6.56 -3.47 -14.82
C GLU A 59 8.05 -3.82 -14.89
N LEU A 60 8.79 -3.08 -15.70
CA LEU A 60 10.18 -3.24 -16.03
C LEU A 60 10.96 -2.01 -15.62
N GLN A 61 11.97 -2.25 -14.79
CA GLN A 61 12.97 -1.24 -14.49
C GLN A 61 13.75 -0.89 -15.75
N ALA A 62 14.05 0.40 -15.92
CA ALA A 62 14.90 0.86 -17.01
C ALA A 62 16.27 0.14 -16.96
N PRO A 63 16.88 -0.13 -18.13
CA PRO A 63 18.24 -0.64 -18.19
C PRO A 63 19.21 0.34 -17.53
N LYS A 64 20.32 -0.16 -16.99
CA LYS A 64 21.37 0.69 -16.40
C LYS A 64 22.17 1.36 -17.52
N ASP A 65 22.47 2.65 -17.37
CA ASP A 65 23.26 3.40 -18.35
C ASP A 65 24.69 2.86 -18.50
N PHE A 66 25.30 2.46 -17.38
CA PHE A 66 26.67 1.95 -17.36
C PHE A 66 26.78 0.64 -16.60
N VAL A 67 27.40 -0.36 -17.25
CA VAL A 67 27.81 -1.61 -16.61
C VAL A 67 29.32 -1.54 -16.38
N ARG A 68 29.71 -1.51 -15.10
CA ARG A 68 31.11 -1.31 -14.70
C ARG A 68 31.97 -2.58 -14.80
N ASN A 69 31.35 -3.75 -14.84
CA ASN A 69 32.02 -5.04 -14.67
C ASN A 69 31.92 -5.88 -15.94
N VAL A 70 32.30 -5.30 -17.09
CA VAL A 70 32.25 -5.98 -18.38
C VAL A 70 33.60 -6.67 -18.63
N SER A 71 33.55 -7.99 -18.85
CA SER A 71 34.73 -8.76 -19.27
C SER A 71 35.14 -8.40 -20.69
N GLY A 72 36.43 -8.51 -21.03
CA GLY A 72 36.94 -8.17 -22.36
C GLY A 72 36.27 -8.98 -23.48
N SER A 73 36.18 -8.43 -24.69
CA SER A 73 35.46 -9.07 -25.81
C SER A 73 36.03 -10.42 -26.24
N SER A 74 37.33 -10.65 -26.02
CA SER A 74 38.03 -11.92 -26.28
C SER A 74 38.21 -12.79 -25.03
N ALA A 75 37.67 -12.37 -23.87
CA ALA A 75 37.74 -13.15 -22.66
C ALA A 75 36.83 -14.39 -22.77
N GLY A 76 37.28 -15.51 -22.19
CA GLY A 76 36.49 -16.75 -22.15
C GLY A 76 35.27 -16.65 -21.24
N ALA A 77 34.38 -17.65 -21.33
CA ALA A 77 33.18 -17.71 -20.50
C ALA A 77 33.54 -17.94 -19.02
N GLY A 78 33.14 -17.01 -18.16
CA GLY A 78 33.23 -17.14 -16.71
C GLY A 78 32.10 -17.98 -16.13
N SER A 79 32.28 -18.49 -14.91
CA SER A 79 31.26 -19.27 -14.18
C SER A 79 29.97 -18.48 -13.91
N GLY A 80 30.05 -17.15 -13.84
CA GLY A 80 28.91 -16.26 -13.61
C GLY A 80 28.15 -15.86 -14.88
N ASP A 81 28.73 -16.06 -16.07
CA ASP A 81 28.19 -15.53 -17.32
C ASP A 81 26.83 -16.16 -17.66
N PHE A 82 26.66 -17.44 -17.31
CA PHE A 82 25.37 -18.12 -17.43
C PHE A 82 24.26 -17.42 -16.63
N HIS A 83 24.56 -16.99 -15.40
CA HIS A 83 23.57 -16.31 -14.57
C HIS A 83 23.28 -14.90 -15.05
N VAL A 84 24.28 -14.19 -15.57
CA VAL A 84 24.11 -12.88 -16.21
C VAL A 84 23.18 -13.01 -17.41
N TYR A 85 23.44 -13.96 -18.31
CA TYR A 85 22.58 -14.24 -19.46
C TYR A 85 21.16 -14.61 -19.03
N ARG A 86 20.99 -15.51 -18.06
CA ARG A 86 19.66 -15.91 -17.56
C ARG A 86 18.86 -14.73 -17.03
N ALA A 87 19.49 -13.82 -16.29
CA ALA A 87 18.86 -12.62 -15.77
C ALA A 87 18.50 -11.64 -16.89
N GLN A 88 19.41 -11.41 -17.84
CA GLN A 88 19.18 -10.55 -19.00
C GLN A 88 18.04 -11.09 -19.88
N ARG A 89 18.04 -12.39 -20.18
CA ARG A 89 16.99 -13.04 -20.97
C ARG A 89 15.62 -12.92 -20.33
N ARG A 90 15.53 -13.12 -19.01
CA ARG A 90 14.26 -12.93 -18.27
C ARG A 90 13.77 -11.49 -18.36
N ARG A 91 14.67 -10.51 -18.18
CA ARG A 91 14.34 -9.08 -18.30
C ARG A 91 13.86 -8.76 -19.71
N GLU A 92 14.51 -9.29 -20.73
CA GLU A 92 14.19 -9.02 -22.13
C GLU A 92 12.86 -9.63 -22.57
N TYR A 93 12.55 -10.85 -22.12
CA TYR A 93 11.24 -11.46 -22.40
C TYR A 93 10.10 -10.70 -21.74
N ALA A 94 10.30 -10.24 -20.50
CA ALA A 94 9.32 -9.40 -19.84
C ALA A 94 9.16 -8.05 -20.57
N ARG A 95 10.25 -7.50 -21.13
CA ARG A 95 10.24 -6.31 -22.00
C ARG A 95 9.44 -6.48 -23.27
N MET A 96 9.69 -7.54 -24.02
CA MET A 96 8.96 -7.80 -25.25
C MET A 96 7.48 -8.06 -24.97
N LYS A 97 7.18 -8.89 -23.97
CA LYS A 97 5.80 -9.12 -23.55
C LYS A 97 5.07 -7.82 -23.18
N ASN A 98 5.69 -6.94 -22.40
CA ASN A 98 5.06 -5.68 -22.02
C ASN A 98 4.82 -4.79 -23.26
N MET A 99 5.78 -4.69 -24.18
CA MET A 99 5.58 -3.94 -25.44
C MET A 99 4.43 -4.50 -26.27
N ASP A 100 4.37 -5.82 -26.45
CA ASP A 100 3.30 -6.50 -27.18
C ASP A 100 1.93 -6.26 -26.51
N ASP A 101 1.87 -6.33 -25.17
CA ASP A 101 0.65 -6.07 -24.40
C ASP A 101 0.21 -4.60 -24.49
N GLN A 102 1.15 -3.63 -24.54
CA GLN A 102 0.82 -2.23 -24.76
C GLN A 102 0.30 -2.00 -26.19
N GLU A 103 0.95 -2.58 -27.21
CA GLU A 103 0.52 -2.48 -28.61
C GLU A 103 -0.92 -3.03 -28.78
N ARG A 104 -1.22 -4.16 -28.14
CA ARG A 104 -2.56 -4.75 -28.10
C ARG A 104 -3.62 -3.91 -27.39
N LYS A 105 -3.24 -3.09 -26.40
CA LYS A 105 -4.17 -2.20 -25.68
C LYS A 105 -4.46 -0.92 -26.47
N VAL A 106 -3.50 -0.47 -27.27
CA VAL A 106 -3.60 0.74 -28.09
C VAL A 106 -4.45 0.49 -29.35
N LYS A 107 -4.35 -0.73 -29.90
CA LYS A 107 -5.17 -1.17 -31.03
C LYS A 107 -6.61 -1.46 -30.62
#